data_AF-A0A2J0L6G7-F1
#
_entry.id   AF-A0A2J0L6G7-F1
#
_cell.length_a   1.000
_cell.length_b   1.000
_cell.length_c   1.000
_cell.angle_alpha   90.00
_cell.angle_beta   90.00
_cell.angle_gamma   90.00
#
_symmetry.space_group_name_H-M   'P 1'
#
loop_
_entity.id
_entity.type
_entity.pdbx_description
1 polymer ?
#
loop_
_entity_poly.entity_id
_entity_poly.type
_entity_poly.pdbx_seq_one_letter_code
_entity_poly.pdbx_strand_id
1 'polypeptide(L)'
;MKNLRSLLFFSRYSKLKESIIKSFLVVNYNIEFAHIYSDKKFGAEQKKSIEILKAVILKCLKKRLTFSCCVLIDDYNPKIKKLQLKSFLYELDRHNIYPHFIGFESELVEKKFFLLNNIKNQKIKRNYLKYIKNKKHVPCSFLVAVWYLYRLGLLNLSSGIYKCYRHSNIFHGEKIINILHEKYRKSEEDAMEILRYSKFSDQIKNIETIFYK
;
A
#
# COMPACT_ATOMS: atom_id res chain seq x y z
N MET A 1 48.63 -10.51 -10.66
CA MET A 1 47.77 -9.47 -10.06
C MET A 1 46.53 -9.26 -10.92
N LYS A 2 45.37 -9.77 -10.52
CA LYS A 2 44.10 -9.59 -11.26
C LYS A 2 43.64 -8.13 -11.13
N ASN A 3 43.30 -7.54 -12.26
CA ASN A 3 43.17 -6.10 -12.49
C ASN A 3 41.94 -5.53 -11.76
N LEU A 4 42.13 -4.90 -10.59
CA LEU A 4 41.06 -4.32 -9.74
C LEU A 4 40.17 -3.30 -10.47
N ARG A 5 40.64 -2.71 -11.58
CA ARG A 5 39.88 -1.73 -12.36
C ARG A 5 38.71 -2.34 -13.14
N SER A 6 38.80 -3.60 -13.60
CA SER A 6 37.70 -4.23 -14.34
C SER A 6 36.52 -4.63 -13.43
N LEU A 7 36.80 -5.06 -12.20
CA LEU A 7 35.78 -5.38 -11.19
C LEU A 7 34.96 -4.16 -10.75
N LEU A 8 35.60 -3.00 -10.59
CA LEU A 8 34.92 -1.75 -10.24
C LEU A 8 34.01 -1.23 -11.38
N PHE A 9 34.40 -1.45 -12.63
CA PHE A 9 33.62 -1.04 -13.80
C PHE A 9 32.37 -1.90 -13.98
N PHE A 10 32.49 -3.23 -13.84
CA PHE A 10 31.36 -4.15 -13.89
C PHE A 10 30.36 -3.94 -12.74
N SER A 11 30.85 -3.65 -11.52
CA SER A 11 30.00 -3.35 -10.36
C SER A 11 29.22 -2.04 -10.51
N ARG A 12 29.83 -1.02 -11.12
CA ARG A 12 29.14 0.26 -11.42
C ARG A 12 28.10 0.09 -12.52
N TYR A 13 28.41 -0.66 -13.58
CA TYR A 13 27.48 -0.90 -14.68
C TYR A 13 26.25 -1.72 -14.24
N SER A 14 26.43 -2.72 -13.38
CA SER A 14 25.31 -3.52 -12.85
C SER A 14 24.39 -2.69 -11.95
N LYS A 15 24.95 -1.86 -11.05
CA LYS A 15 24.18 -0.93 -10.22
C LYS A 15 23.44 0.13 -11.04
N LEU A 16 24.06 0.64 -12.10
CA LEU A 16 23.42 1.61 -13.00
C LEU A 16 22.24 0.96 -13.74
N LYS A 17 22.41 -0.29 -14.22
CA LYS A 17 21.36 -1.04 -14.92
C LYS A 17 20.20 -1.41 -13.98
N GLU A 18 20.48 -1.85 -12.76
CA GLU A 18 19.45 -2.08 -11.73
C GLU A 18 18.73 -0.80 -11.34
N SER A 19 19.44 0.32 -11.20
CA SER A 19 18.86 1.64 -10.91
C SER A 19 17.94 2.11 -12.03
N ILE A 20 18.36 1.97 -13.29
CA ILE A 20 17.57 2.36 -14.46
C ILE A 20 16.35 1.45 -14.62
N ILE A 21 16.51 0.14 -14.47
CA ILE A 21 15.39 -0.82 -14.55
C ILE A 21 14.40 -0.62 -13.40
N LYS A 22 14.87 -0.33 -12.17
CA LYS A 22 13.99 0.06 -11.07
C LYS A 22 13.21 1.32 -11.39
N SER A 23 13.82 2.34 -11.98
CA SER A 23 13.13 3.60 -12.32
C SER A 23 12.01 3.46 -13.35
N PHE A 24 11.98 2.37 -14.13
CA PHE A 24 10.88 2.06 -15.06
C PHE A 24 9.78 1.18 -14.44
N LEU A 25 9.94 0.72 -13.20
CA LEU A 25 9.04 -0.23 -12.54
C LEU A 25 8.39 0.31 -11.26
N VAL A 26 8.66 1.56 -10.89
CA VAL A 26 8.04 2.24 -9.75
C VAL A 26 7.65 3.68 -10.11
N VAL A 27 6.56 4.18 -9.54
CA VAL A 27 6.22 5.62 -9.53
C VAL A 27 6.86 6.30 -8.31
N ASN A 28 6.95 7.64 -8.29
CA ASN A 28 7.43 8.31 -7.07
C ASN A 28 6.47 8.11 -5.89
N TYR A 29 5.16 8.13 -6.15
CA TYR A 29 4.13 7.92 -5.13
C TYR A 29 3.04 6.96 -5.58
N ASN A 30 2.76 5.93 -4.78
CA ASN A 30 1.45 5.28 -4.82
C ASN A 30 0.57 5.92 -3.74
N ILE A 31 -0.62 6.41 -4.10
CA ILE A 31 -1.51 7.17 -3.21
C ILE A 31 -2.81 6.38 -3.00
N GLU A 32 -3.04 5.94 -1.78
CA GLU A 32 -4.34 5.39 -1.37
C GLU A 32 -5.20 6.54 -0.91
N PHE A 33 -6.35 6.71 -1.55
CA PHE A 33 -7.27 7.81 -1.24
C PHE A 33 -8.63 7.35 -0.76
N ALA A 34 -8.88 6.05 -0.67
CA ALA A 34 -10.03 5.55 0.03
C ALA A 34 -9.73 4.18 0.60
N HIS A 35 -10.04 4.03 1.88
CA HIS A 35 -10.18 2.76 2.56
C HIS A 35 -11.66 2.62 2.89
N ILE A 36 -12.36 1.70 2.23
CA ILE A 36 -13.82 1.56 2.38
C ILE A 36 -14.19 0.13 2.72
N TYR A 37 -14.99 -0.03 3.77
CA TYR A 37 -15.60 -1.32 4.08
C TYR A 37 -16.56 -1.73 2.95
N SER A 38 -16.51 -3.00 2.60
CA SER A 38 -17.36 -3.63 1.57
C SER A 38 -18.86 -3.65 1.90
N ASP A 39 -19.29 -3.13 3.06
CA ASP A 39 -20.69 -2.95 3.41
C ASP A 39 -21.14 -1.47 3.41
N LYS A 40 -20.23 -0.53 3.16
CA LYS A 40 -20.49 0.91 3.12
C LYS A 40 -20.78 1.40 1.70
N LYS A 41 -21.42 2.57 1.63
CA LYS A 41 -21.66 3.31 0.38
C LYS A 41 -20.72 4.50 0.31
N PHE A 42 -20.49 5.00 -0.92
CA PHE A 42 -19.85 6.28 -1.14
C PHE A 42 -20.56 7.38 -0.34
N GLY A 43 -19.79 8.22 0.36
CA GLY A 43 -20.35 9.23 1.24
C GLY A 43 -19.40 10.40 1.52
N ALA A 44 -19.67 11.12 2.62
CA ALA A 44 -18.91 12.30 3.02
C ALA A 44 -17.41 12.01 3.23
N GLU A 45 -17.08 10.85 3.79
CA GLU A 45 -15.70 10.41 4.00
C GLU A 45 -14.92 10.34 2.68
N GLN A 46 -15.49 9.71 1.65
CA GLN A 46 -14.83 9.61 0.34
C GLN A 46 -14.77 10.96 -0.38
N LYS A 47 -15.82 11.79 -0.28
CA LYS A 47 -15.78 13.16 -0.82
C LYS A 47 -14.63 13.96 -0.21
N LYS A 48 -14.47 13.88 1.12
CA LYS A 48 -13.38 14.58 1.81
C LYS A 48 -12.01 14.08 1.39
N SER A 49 -11.86 12.77 1.28
CA SER A 49 -10.62 12.15 0.83
C SER A 49 -10.25 12.55 -0.61
N ILE A 50 -11.24 12.68 -1.50
CA ILE A 50 -11.05 13.17 -2.87
C ILE A 50 -10.56 14.62 -2.92
N GLU A 51 -11.09 15.51 -2.07
CA GLU A 51 -10.60 16.89 -1.99
C GLU A 51 -9.11 16.93 -1.62
N ILE A 52 -8.71 16.13 -0.63
CA ILE A 52 -7.31 16.03 -0.19
C ILE A 52 -6.46 15.42 -1.31
N LEU A 53 -6.93 14.37 -1.97
CA LEU A 53 -6.24 13.75 -3.10
C LEU A 53 -5.95 14.78 -4.20
N LYS A 54 -6.93 15.61 -4.58
CA LYS A 54 -6.74 16.64 -5.60
C LYS A 54 -5.61 17.59 -5.22
N ALA A 55 -5.52 18.00 -3.95
CA ALA A 55 -4.42 18.82 -3.47
C ALA A 55 -3.06 18.10 -3.53
N VAL A 56 -3.01 16.80 -3.20
CA VAL A 56 -1.79 15.98 -3.31
C VAL A 56 -1.35 15.82 -4.77
N ILE A 57 -2.29 15.56 -5.68
CA ILE A 57 -2.03 15.46 -7.13
C ILE A 57 -1.44 16.77 -7.66
N LEU A 58 -2.04 17.91 -7.32
CA LEU A 58 -1.52 19.22 -7.73
C LEU A 58 -0.09 19.45 -7.23
N LYS A 59 0.25 19.02 -6.01
CA LYS A 59 1.63 19.07 -5.49
C LYS A 59 2.57 18.18 -6.29
N CYS A 60 2.15 16.97 -6.65
CA CYS A 60 2.95 16.05 -7.47
C CYS A 60 3.21 16.63 -8.86
N LEU A 61 2.17 17.14 -9.53
CA LEU A 61 2.26 17.75 -10.85
C LEU A 61 3.21 18.97 -10.86
N LYS A 62 3.09 19.88 -9.88
CA LYS A 62 3.99 21.04 -9.74
C LYS A 62 5.46 20.63 -9.60
N LYS A 63 5.72 19.49 -8.96
CA LYS A 63 7.08 18.95 -8.76
C LYS A 63 7.51 17.96 -9.86
N ARG A 64 6.68 17.75 -10.90
CA ARG A 64 6.89 16.75 -11.97
C ARG A 64 7.12 15.33 -11.43
N LEU A 65 6.42 14.96 -10.36
CA LEU A 65 6.50 13.64 -9.74
C LEU A 65 5.44 12.71 -10.35
N THR A 66 5.84 11.48 -10.64
CA THR A 66 4.92 10.45 -11.11
C THR A 66 4.15 9.86 -9.93
N PHE A 67 2.89 9.50 -10.17
CA PHE A 67 2.07 8.87 -9.14
C PHE A 67 1.08 7.88 -9.73
N SER A 68 0.65 6.96 -8.87
CA SER A 68 -0.50 6.10 -9.08
C SER A 68 -1.46 6.27 -7.90
N CYS A 69 -2.72 5.90 -8.13
CA CYS A 69 -3.80 6.12 -7.17
C CYS A 69 -4.51 4.79 -6.98
N CYS A 70 -4.79 4.43 -5.74
CA CYS A 70 -5.50 3.21 -5.43
C CYS A 70 -6.57 3.42 -4.37
N VAL A 71 -7.46 2.44 -4.30
CA VAL A 71 -8.45 2.26 -3.23
C VAL A 71 -8.20 0.90 -2.60
N LEU A 72 -8.31 0.82 -1.28
CA LEU A 72 -8.36 -0.45 -0.56
C LEU A 72 -9.81 -0.73 -0.14
N ILE A 73 -10.31 -1.90 -0.52
CA ILE A 73 -11.62 -2.40 -0.10
C ILE A 73 -11.40 -3.36 1.06
N ASP A 74 -11.94 -3.01 2.23
CA ASP A 74 -12.00 -3.95 3.36
C ASP A 74 -13.18 -4.90 3.15
N ASP A 75 -12.87 -6.04 2.54
CA ASP A 75 -13.76 -7.17 2.33
C ASP A 75 -13.40 -8.37 3.20
N TYR A 76 -12.54 -8.17 4.21
CA TYR A 76 -12.07 -9.27 5.04
C TYR A 76 -13.11 -9.69 6.09
N ASN A 77 -13.89 -8.75 6.63
CA ASN A 77 -14.89 -9.01 7.67
C ASN A 77 -16.35 -8.61 7.35
N PRO A 78 -16.86 -8.68 6.11
CA PRO A 78 -18.22 -8.25 5.85
C PRO A 78 -19.22 -9.22 6.49
N LYS A 79 -20.04 -8.70 7.40
CA LYS A 79 -21.26 -9.40 7.85
C LYS A 79 -22.26 -9.54 6.70
N ILE A 80 -22.24 -8.60 5.75
CA ILE A 80 -23.07 -8.58 4.54
C ILE A 80 -22.23 -7.89 3.44
N LYS A 81 -21.99 -8.55 2.29
CA LYS A 81 -21.36 -7.90 1.14
C LYS A 81 -22.37 -6.98 0.46
N LYS A 82 -22.21 -5.65 0.58
CA LYS A 82 -23.13 -4.66 -0.02
C LYS A 82 -22.49 -3.70 -1.03
N LEU A 83 -21.17 -3.59 -1.06
CA LEU A 83 -20.49 -2.66 -1.94
C LEU A 83 -20.63 -3.14 -3.38
N GLN A 84 -21.50 -2.46 -4.12
CA GLN A 84 -21.55 -2.58 -5.56
C GLN A 84 -20.38 -1.80 -6.14
N LEU A 85 -19.27 -2.51 -6.40
CA LEU A 85 -18.03 -1.90 -6.89
C LEU A 85 -18.25 -1.00 -8.10
N LYS A 86 -19.13 -1.41 -9.03
CA LYS A 86 -19.50 -0.59 -10.20
C LYS A 86 -20.08 0.76 -9.81
N SER A 87 -21.05 0.79 -8.89
CA SER A 87 -21.67 2.03 -8.41
C SER A 87 -20.69 2.90 -7.64
N PHE A 88 -19.79 2.29 -6.87
CA PHE A 88 -18.72 3.01 -6.19
C PHE A 88 -17.76 3.68 -7.18
N LEU A 89 -17.29 2.96 -8.19
CA LEU A 89 -16.43 3.50 -9.24
C LEU A 89 -17.13 4.58 -10.06
N TYR A 90 -18.43 4.43 -10.32
CA TYR A 90 -19.24 5.44 -10.98
C TYR A 90 -19.30 6.75 -10.17
N GLU A 91 -19.51 6.66 -8.86
CA GLU A 91 -19.50 7.85 -8.00
C GLU A 91 -18.11 8.52 -7.96
N LEU A 92 -17.03 7.75 -7.92
CA LEU A 92 -15.68 8.30 -8.04
C LEU A 92 -15.50 9.09 -9.35
N ASP A 93 -15.91 8.51 -10.47
CA ASP A 93 -15.80 9.12 -11.79
C ASP A 93 -16.57 10.45 -11.88
N ARG A 94 -17.78 10.51 -11.29
CA ARG A 94 -18.56 11.76 -11.19
C ARG A 94 -17.85 12.89 -10.44
N HIS A 95 -16.89 12.54 -9.58
CA HIS A 95 -16.05 13.50 -8.86
C HIS A 95 -14.72 13.82 -9.59
N ASN A 96 -14.58 13.39 -10.85
CA ASN A 96 -13.40 13.51 -11.70
C ASN A 96 -12.15 12.84 -11.12
N ILE A 97 -12.34 11.70 -10.44
CA ILE A 97 -11.25 10.86 -9.93
C ILE A 97 -11.60 9.42 -10.25
N TYR A 98 -10.64 8.67 -10.78
CA TYR A 98 -10.81 7.24 -10.98
C TYR A 98 -9.54 6.53 -10.54
N PRO A 99 -9.65 5.47 -9.72
CA PRO A 99 -8.47 4.79 -9.22
C PRO A 99 -7.74 4.10 -10.37
N HIS A 100 -6.42 4.04 -10.29
CA HIS A 100 -5.64 3.21 -11.20
C HIS A 100 -5.74 1.73 -10.81
N PHE A 101 -5.89 1.47 -9.51
CA PHE A 101 -5.88 0.14 -8.91
C PHE A 101 -6.87 0.03 -7.75
N ILE A 102 -7.41 -1.17 -7.57
CA ILE A 102 -8.23 -1.54 -6.40
C ILE A 102 -7.55 -2.72 -5.71
N GLY A 103 -7.28 -2.59 -4.42
CA GLY A 103 -6.84 -3.67 -3.55
C GLY A 103 -7.98 -4.23 -2.72
N PHE A 104 -7.90 -5.51 -2.37
CA PHE A 104 -8.83 -6.19 -1.47
C PHE A 104 -8.09 -6.70 -0.23
N GLU A 105 -8.58 -6.38 0.95
CA GLU A 105 -7.93 -6.74 2.22
C GLU A 105 -7.91 -8.26 2.45
N SER A 106 -8.94 -8.99 1.99
CA SER A 106 -9.01 -10.45 2.10
C SER A 106 -7.83 -11.16 1.43
N GLU A 107 -7.30 -10.60 0.34
CA GLU A 107 -6.20 -11.15 -0.45
C GLU A 107 -4.84 -10.94 0.24
N LEU A 108 -4.74 -9.97 1.15
CA LEU A 108 -3.50 -9.70 1.90
C LEU A 108 -3.20 -10.80 2.93
N VAL A 109 -4.21 -11.57 3.31
CA VAL A 109 -4.12 -12.68 4.28
C VAL A 109 -3.14 -13.75 3.81
N GLU A 110 -3.00 -13.96 2.49
CA GLU A 110 -2.05 -14.92 1.92
C GLU A 110 -0.60 -14.66 2.34
N LYS A 111 -0.28 -13.40 2.66
CA LYS A 111 1.09 -12.98 2.99
C LYS A 111 1.32 -12.81 4.49
N LYS A 112 0.38 -13.25 5.33
CA LYS A 112 0.53 -13.20 6.79
C LYS A 112 1.81 -13.87 7.28
N PHE A 113 2.14 -15.05 6.74
CA PHE A 113 3.34 -15.79 7.14
C PHE A 113 4.62 -15.13 6.66
N PHE A 114 4.58 -14.47 5.49
CA PHE A 114 5.71 -13.68 5.02
C PHE A 114 6.06 -12.59 6.02
N LEU A 115 5.09 -11.76 6.43
CA LEU A 115 5.37 -10.70 7.40
C LEU A 115 5.76 -11.28 8.76
N LEU A 116 5.06 -12.30 9.28
CA LEU A 116 5.38 -12.96 10.55
C LEU A 116 6.82 -13.48 10.61
N ASN A 117 7.30 -14.09 9.53
CA ASN A 117 8.66 -14.63 9.45
C ASN A 117 9.72 -13.54 9.43
N ASN A 118 9.34 -12.31 9.07
CA ASN A 118 10.24 -11.17 8.98
C ASN A 118 10.18 -10.22 10.20
N ILE A 119 9.35 -10.51 11.21
CA ILE A 119 9.38 -9.82 12.51
C ILE A 119 10.60 -10.31 13.31
N LYS A 120 11.49 -9.37 13.66
CA LYS A 120 12.73 -9.63 14.43
C LYS A 120 12.45 -9.75 15.92
N ASN A 121 11.51 -8.96 16.45
CA ASN A 121 11.15 -8.98 17.86
C ASN A 121 10.32 -10.24 18.20
N GLN A 122 10.91 -11.18 18.95
CA GLN A 122 10.27 -12.46 19.27
C GLN A 122 9.02 -12.33 20.14
N LYS A 123 8.96 -11.35 21.04
CA LYS A 123 7.79 -11.10 21.89
C LYS A 123 6.59 -10.69 21.03
N ILE A 124 6.80 -9.72 20.13
CA ILE A 124 5.77 -9.24 19.22
C ILE A 124 5.33 -10.35 18.26
N LYS A 125 6.29 -11.07 17.67
CA LYS A 125 6.01 -12.22 16.80
C LYS A 125 5.12 -13.26 17.49
N ARG A 126 5.46 -13.64 18.73
CA ARG A 126 4.67 -14.60 19.54
C ARG A 126 3.25 -14.08 19.82
N ASN A 127 3.10 -12.80 20.12
CA ASN A 127 1.79 -12.18 20.37
C ASN A 127 0.88 -12.27 19.13
N TYR A 128 1.38 -11.90 17.95
CA TYR A 128 0.62 -12.00 16.70
C TYR A 128 0.33 -13.45 16.31
N LEU A 129 1.30 -14.35 16.46
CA LEU A 129 1.08 -15.79 16.25
C LEU A 129 -0.05 -16.32 17.15
N LYS A 130 -0.02 -15.99 18.45
CA LYS A 130 -1.05 -16.39 19.41
C LYS A 130 -2.40 -15.80 19.03
N TYR A 131 -2.46 -14.54 18.64
CA TYR A 131 -3.69 -13.90 18.17
C TYR A 131 -4.28 -14.65 16.98
N ILE A 132 -3.49 -14.85 15.92
CA ILE A 132 -3.92 -15.49 14.68
C ILE A 132 -4.39 -16.92 14.96
N LYS A 133 -3.67 -17.67 15.81
CA LYS A 133 -4.06 -19.03 16.19
C LYS A 133 -5.38 -19.06 16.98
N ASN A 134 -5.53 -18.18 17.96
CA ASN A 134 -6.68 -18.19 18.86
C ASN A 134 -7.94 -17.62 18.22
N LYS A 135 -7.82 -16.55 17.44
CA LYS A 135 -8.95 -15.89 16.79
C LYS A 135 -9.25 -16.48 15.40
N LYS A 136 -8.37 -17.33 14.87
CA LYS A 136 -8.41 -17.82 13.48
C LYS A 136 -8.53 -16.68 12.46
N HIS A 137 -7.95 -15.52 12.81
CA HIS A 137 -8.17 -14.25 12.15
C HIS A 137 -6.92 -13.37 12.21
N VAL A 138 -6.66 -12.59 11.15
CA VAL A 138 -5.49 -11.70 11.07
C VAL A 138 -5.90 -10.27 11.46
N PRO A 139 -5.24 -9.62 12.43
CA PRO A 139 -5.57 -8.23 12.78
C PRO A 139 -5.47 -7.28 11.59
N CYS A 140 -6.40 -6.32 11.47
CA CYS A 140 -6.39 -5.33 10.37
C CYS A 140 -5.07 -4.55 10.30
N SER A 141 -4.48 -4.16 11.44
CA SER A 141 -3.15 -3.51 11.47
C SER A 141 -2.05 -4.36 10.82
N PHE A 142 -2.17 -5.69 10.90
CA PHE A 142 -1.24 -6.61 10.27
C PHE A 142 -1.44 -6.64 8.75
N LEU A 143 -2.69 -6.59 8.28
CA LEU A 143 -3.01 -6.52 6.85
C LEU A 143 -2.61 -5.16 6.26
N VAL A 144 -2.80 -4.06 7.00
CA VAL A 144 -2.29 -2.73 6.64
C VAL A 144 -0.76 -2.74 6.48
N ALA A 145 -0.03 -3.40 7.39
CA ALA A 145 1.42 -3.54 7.25
C ALA A 145 1.81 -4.35 6.00
N VAL A 146 1.08 -5.42 5.67
CA VAL A 146 1.26 -6.17 4.42
C VAL A 146 0.97 -5.27 3.21
N TRP A 147 -0.08 -4.47 3.26
CA TRP A 147 -0.48 -3.57 2.19
C TRP A 147 0.60 -2.54 1.86
N TYR A 148 1.23 -1.95 2.87
CA TYR A 148 2.35 -1.03 2.67
C TYR A 148 3.53 -1.69 1.97
N LEU A 149 3.94 -2.87 2.45
CA LEU A 149 5.05 -3.61 1.86
C LEU A 149 4.77 -3.95 0.41
N TYR A 150 3.51 -4.25 0.08
CA TYR A 150 3.12 -4.56 -1.28
C TYR A 150 3.18 -3.32 -2.16
N ARG A 151 2.61 -2.19 -1.73
CA ARG A 151 2.68 -0.91 -2.47
C ARG A 151 4.10 -0.38 -2.63
N LEU A 152 5.01 -0.71 -1.73
CA LEU A 152 6.45 -0.39 -1.85
C LEU A 152 7.22 -1.39 -2.73
N GLY A 153 6.56 -2.42 -3.29
CA GLY A 153 7.21 -3.45 -4.12
C GLY A 153 8.16 -4.37 -3.35
N LEU A 154 7.99 -4.48 -2.03
CA LEU A 154 8.80 -5.31 -1.13
C LEU A 154 8.22 -6.71 -0.93
N LEU A 155 7.04 -6.94 -1.48
CA LEU A 155 6.33 -8.21 -1.48
C LEU A 155 5.57 -8.32 -2.81
N ASN A 156 5.37 -9.55 -3.29
CA ASN A 156 4.51 -9.84 -4.45
C ASN A 156 3.23 -10.52 -3.99
N LEU A 157 2.07 -10.03 -4.45
CA LEU A 157 0.79 -10.71 -4.32
C LEU A 157 0.52 -11.58 -5.54
N SER A 158 -0.10 -12.74 -5.30
CA SER A 158 -0.57 -13.69 -6.30
C SER A 158 -1.79 -13.16 -7.05
N SER A 159 -2.63 -12.43 -6.32
CA SER A 159 -3.95 -11.93 -6.70
C SER A 159 -4.31 -10.70 -5.85
N GLY A 160 -5.46 -10.10 -6.11
CA GLY A 160 -6.04 -9.08 -5.23
C GLY A 160 -5.76 -7.62 -5.59
N ILE A 161 -5.05 -7.36 -6.70
CA ILE A 161 -5.08 -6.06 -7.35
C ILE A 161 -5.82 -6.13 -8.67
N TYR A 162 -6.83 -5.28 -8.78
CA TYR A 162 -7.56 -5.07 -10.01
C TYR A 162 -7.13 -3.75 -10.61
N LYS A 163 -6.60 -3.83 -11.84
CA LYS A 163 -6.21 -2.65 -12.60
C LYS A 163 -7.45 -2.10 -13.31
N CYS A 164 -7.74 -0.83 -13.10
CA CYS A 164 -8.95 -0.22 -13.65
C CYS A 164 -8.74 0.31 -15.08
N TYR A 165 -7.49 0.46 -15.52
CA TYR A 165 -7.13 0.92 -16.86
C TYR A 165 -6.34 -0.12 -17.66
N ARG A 166 -6.50 -0.09 -18.99
CA ARG A 166 -5.68 -0.90 -19.91
C ARG A 166 -4.24 -0.41 -20.04
N HIS A 167 -3.98 0.88 -19.84
CA HIS A 167 -2.65 1.48 -19.95
C HIS A 167 -1.67 0.95 -18.89
N SER A 168 -0.37 0.95 -19.18
CA SER A 168 0.73 0.45 -18.33
C SER A 168 1.01 1.30 -17.09
N ASN A 169 -0.02 1.70 -16.33
CA ASN A 169 0.17 2.27 -15.01
C ASN A 169 0.94 1.28 -14.14
N ILE A 170 1.89 1.82 -13.37
CA ILE A 170 2.74 1.09 -12.44
C ILE A 170 2.12 1.21 -11.04
N PHE A 171 1.94 0.07 -10.39
CA PHE A 171 1.37 0.04 -9.05
C PHE A 171 2.39 0.51 -8.00
N HIS A 172 3.58 -0.07 -7.97
CA HIS A 172 4.53 0.17 -6.87
C HIS A 172 5.06 1.60 -6.82
N GLY A 173 5.20 2.15 -5.62
CA GLY A 173 5.77 3.48 -5.38
C GLY A 173 7.10 3.42 -4.63
N GLU A 174 7.99 4.39 -4.89
CA GLU A 174 9.17 4.66 -4.04
C GLU A 174 8.74 5.11 -2.64
N LYS A 175 7.65 5.89 -2.59
CA LYS A 175 6.94 6.30 -1.38
C LYS A 175 5.47 6.00 -1.53
N ILE A 176 4.78 5.93 -0.40
CA ILE A 176 3.33 5.77 -0.36
C ILE A 176 2.70 6.86 0.50
N ILE A 177 1.52 7.30 0.06
CA ILE A 177 0.67 8.23 0.82
C ILE A 177 -0.65 7.51 1.10
N ASN A 178 -1.12 7.59 2.34
CA ASN A 178 -2.44 7.14 2.75
C ASN A 178 -3.28 8.36 3.12
N ILE A 179 -4.44 8.54 2.51
CA ILE A 179 -5.39 9.58 2.89
C ILE A 179 -6.54 8.88 3.59
N LEU A 180 -6.58 8.98 4.91
CA LEU A 180 -7.44 8.17 5.76
C LEU A 180 -8.21 9.00 6.78
N HIS A 181 -9.42 8.56 7.09
CA HIS A 181 -10.18 9.13 8.19
C HIS A 181 -9.49 8.83 9.54
N GLU A 182 -9.57 9.74 10.50
CA GLU A 182 -8.95 9.68 11.83
C GLU A 182 -9.22 8.37 12.59
N LYS A 183 -10.40 7.78 12.36
CA LYS A 183 -10.80 6.48 12.91
C LYS A 183 -9.82 5.33 12.62
N TYR A 184 -9.04 5.44 11.55
CA TYR A 184 -8.03 4.44 11.17
C TYR A 184 -6.69 4.62 11.87
N ARG A 185 -6.46 5.74 12.58
CA ARG A 185 -5.17 6.08 13.19
C ARG A 185 -4.57 4.95 14.02
N LYS A 186 -5.36 4.31 14.88
CA LYS A 186 -4.84 3.24 15.74
C LYS A 186 -4.33 2.05 14.92
N SER A 187 -5.04 1.67 13.86
CA SER A 187 -4.62 0.55 12.99
C SER A 187 -3.35 0.89 12.22
N GLU A 188 -3.20 2.14 11.78
CA GLU A 188 -2.00 2.66 11.11
C GLU A 188 -0.79 2.69 12.06
N GLU A 189 -0.97 3.18 13.29
CA GLU A 189 0.09 3.20 14.31
C GLU A 189 0.58 1.79 14.67
N ASP A 190 -0.36 0.85 14.84
CA ASP A 190 -0.04 -0.55 15.11
C ASP A 190 0.67 -1.20 13.90
N ALA A 191 0.29 -0.85 12.67
CA ALA A 191 0.98 -1.29 11.46
C ALA A 191 2.43 -0.78 11.41
N MET A 192 2.65 0.50 11.75
CA MET A 192 4.00 1.07 11.86
C MET A 192 4.82 0.40 12.94
N GLU A 193 4.21 0.03 14.07
CA GLU A 193 4.89 -0.73 15.12
C GLU A 193 5.34 -2.10 14.61
N ILE A 194 4.47 -2.84 13.90
CA ILE A 194 4.84 -4.13 13.30
C ILE A 194 6.04 -3.96 12.37
N LEU A 195 6.01 -2.96 11.49
CA LEU A 195 7.11 -2.70 10.55
C LEU A 195 8.40 -2.31 11.27
N ARG A 196 8.31 -1.51 12.34
CA ARG A 196 9.47 -1.05 13.14
C ARG A 196 10.24 -2.22 13.72
N TYR A 197 9.54 -3.26 14.14
CA TYR A 197 10.13 -4.47 14.71
C TYR A 197 10.38 -5.59 13.69
N SER A 198 10.30 -5.28 12.40
CA SER A 198 10.56 -6.22 11.30
C SER A 198 11.89 -5.94 10.59
N LYS A 199 12.21 -6.71 9.55
CA LYS A 199 13.33 -6.38 8.64
C LYS A 199 13.10 -5.12 7.80
N PHE A 200 11.88 -4.59 7.78
CA PHE A 200 11.47 -3.47 6.95
C PHE A 200 11.42 -2.14 7.71
N SER A 201 12.06 -2.04 8.88
CA SER A 201 12.11 -0.82 9.70
C SER A 201 12.47 0.43 8.90
N ASP A 202 13.45 0.31 8.00
CA ASP A 202 13.99 1.44 7.23
C ASP A 202 13.01 1.96 6.17
N GLN A 203 11.92 1.25 5.92
CA GLN A 203 10.90 1.58 4.94
C GLN A 203 9.81 2.48 5.51
N ILE A 204 9.73 2.62 6.84
CA ILE A 204 8.74 3.50 7.50
C ILE A 204 8.88 4.95 7.00
N LYS A 205 10.10 5.42 6.72
CA LYS A 205 10.35 6.76 6.18
C LYS A 205 9.74 7.01 4.79
N ASN A 206 9.32 5.95 4.11
CA ASN A 206 8.69 6.00 2.79
C ASN A 206 7.16 5.95 2.89
N ILE A 207 6.59 5.96 4.10
CA ILE A 207 5.15 5.89 4.34
C ILE A 207 4.69 7.18 5.00
N GLU A 208 3.76 7.87 4.36
CA GLU A 208 3.11 9.07 4.86
C GLU A 208 1.61 8.83 5.00
N THR A 209 1.01 9.21 6.13
CA THR A 209 -0.44 9.16 6.31
C THR A 209 -0.98 10.56 6.59
N ILE A 210 -1.92 11.02 5.77
CA ILE A 210 -2.68 12.26 5.93
C ILE A 210 -4.03 11.88 6.55
N PHE A 211 -4.19 12.20 7.83
CA PHE A 211 -5.45 11.98 8.52
C PHE A 211 -6.42 13.16 8.35
N TYR A 212 -7.70 12.86 8.20
CA TYR A 212 -8.78 13.85 8.20
C TYR A 212 -9.91 13.47 9.15
N LYS A 213 -10.67 14.46 9.58
CA LYS A 213 -11.86 14.32 10.43
C LYS A 213 -13.14 14.34 9.60
#